data_AF-A0A8J2M1E7-F1
#
_entry.id   AF-A0A8J2M1E7-F1
#
_cell.length_a   1.000
_cell.length_b   1.000
_cell.length_c   1.000
_cell.angle_alpha   90.00
_cell.angle_beta   90.00
_cell.angle_gamma   90.00
#
_symmetry.space_group_name_H-M   'P 1'
#
loop_
_entity.id
_entity.type
_entity.pdbx_description
1 polymer ?
#
loop_
_entity_poly.entity_id
_entity_poly.type
_entity_poly.pdbx_seq_one_letter_code
_entity_poly.pdbx_strand_id
1 'polypeptide(L)'
;MTRWLLSKRLLPHIECVKANGSSSNVFGAISAENSRLNVQETTKTAVLMLHHGQPRTPYYAKKHLAEGAHYYYKLPLWLTSHMTRLHWPLAKKVNICVDDYKYSENLTHLISTYSKILQEYLNELVPEHRSFYCTHAFLYDEPAIPKTISELIRQGMQRLILLPLYPHYSCFQTGTMLNIAVNALDEQTKPLSEDGIHLMDYRVRTMSHVSFRCSTIDRWSNHPAIVNLWYNLLCAGLKDHDSLLFVAPQMRGYNSSGYTREVWATCYRLMEYLNEVVPWKLAWYSGWDQWPTTTLESIKLQLYFLRRERRYRTLVVPIASIMPSFESETLLPYILQNEGVDLLSPPGFSPVMAHGFAELIKNHLMGRRPSSQLSYRCKFCFSSRCLLREAMLAPKEMPSNEIFLENILGDEKVIQQQERLQVSA
;
A
#
# COMPACT_ATOMS: atom_id res chain seq x y z
N MET A 1 20.28 2.72 36.62
CA MET A 1 19.24 3.69 37.00
C MET A 1 19.84 5.08 36.98
N THR A 2 19.56 5.86 35.93
CA THR A 2 19.77 7.32 35.90
C THR A 2 19.06 7.83 34.65
N ARG A 3 17.86 8.40 34.84
CA ARG A 3 17.05 9.07 33.81
C ARG A 3 17.58 10.49 33.63
N TRP A 4 17.85 10.90 32.39
CA TRP A 4 18.02 12.31 32.02
C TRP A 4 16.81 12.79 31.22
N LEU A 5 16.28 13.93 31.67
CA LEU A 5 15.06 14.59 31.19
C LEU A 5 15.33 15.39 29.91
N LEU A 6 14.44 15.20 28.93
CA LEU A 6 14.37 15.99 27.69
C LEU A 6 13.79 17.38 27.98
N SER A 7 14.48 18.41 27.49
CA SER A 7 14.10 19.81 27.56
C SER A 7 12.99 20.15 26.55
N LYS A 8 11.95 20.84 27.02
CA LYS A 8 10.91 21.50 26.24
C LYS A 8 11.19 23.01 26.21
N ARG A 9 11.21 23.63 25.03
CA ARG A 9 11.00 25.06 24.69
C ARG A 9 10.99 25.13 23.14
N LEU A 10 10.23 25.93 22.39
CA LEU A 10 9.23 26.99 22.56
C LEU A 10 8.54 27.16 21.19
N LEU A 11 7.22 27.34 21.14
CA LEU A 11 6.49 27.84 19.96
C LEU A 11 6.15 29.32 20.21
N PRO A 12 6.29 30.24 19.23
CA PRO A 12 5.86 31.61 19.41
C PRO A 12 4.36 31.80 19.11
N HIS A 13 3.73 32.59 19.98
CA HIS A 13 2.41 33.18 19.89
C HIS A 13 2.23 34.01 18.60
N ILE A 14 1.05 33.91 17.97
CA ILE A 14 0.52 34.93 17.05
C ILE A 14 -0.73 35.53 17.70
N GLU A 15 -0.71 36.85 17.80
CA GLU A 15 -1.65 37.72 18.51
C GLU A 15 -2.99 37.87 17.78
N CYS A 16 -4.05 37.93 18.57
CA CYS A 16 -5.43 38.14 18.14
C CYS A 16 -5.79 39.60 18.39
N VAL A 17 -6.01 40.39 17.32
CA VAL A 17 -6.40 41.80 17.42
C VAL A 17 -7.91 41.90 17.64
N LYS A 18 -8.30 42.38 18.82
CA LYS A 18 -9.66 42.86 19.14
C LYS A 18 -9.85 44.27 18.59
N ALA A 19 -10.94 44.51 17.89
CA ALA A 19 -11.50 45.85 17.68
C ALA A 19 -12.87 45.94 18.39
N ASN A 20 -13.00 46.95 19.24
CA ASN A 20 -14.22 47.30 19.98
C ASN A 20 -15.17 48.13 19.12
N GLY A 21 -16.48 48.00 19.37
CA GLY A 21 -17.30 49.19 19.61
C GLY A 21 -18.55 49.41 18.75
N SER A 22 -19.70 49.26 19.42
CA SER A 22 -20.90 50.11 19.37
C SER A 22 -22.08 49.74 18.44
N SER A 23 -23.23 49.80 19.09
CA SER A 23 -24.61 49.47 18.74
C SER A 23 -25.34 50.56 17.94
N SER A 24 -26.30 50.18 17.09
CA SER A 24 -27.72 50.57 17.23
C SER A 24 -28.62 50.09 16.06
N ASN A 25 -29.75 49.49 16.46
CA ASN A 25 -31.12 49.57 15.96
C ASN A 25 -31.51 49.29 14.49
N VAL A 26 -32.38 48.25 14.39
CA VAL A 26 -33.69 48.20 13.71
C VAL A 26 -33.70 48.40 12.19
N PHE A 27 -33.98 47.31 11.45
CA PHE A 27 -35.17 47.17 10.60
C PHE A 27 -35.29 45.72 10.12
N GLY A 28 -36.47 45.15 10.27
CA GLY A 28 -36.78 43.79 9.84
C GLY A 28 -36.85 43.66 8.31
N ALA A 29 -36.36 42.54 7.81
CA ALA A 29 -36.77 41.98 6.53
C ALA A 29 -36.70 40.46 6.64
N ILE A 30 -37.89 39.86 6.69
CA ILE A 30 -38.15 38.44 6.54
C ILE A 30 -37.61 38.03 5.16
N SER A 31 -36.66 37.11 5.11
CA SER A 31 -36.29 36.44 3.86
C SER A 31 -36.00 34.97 4.11
N ALA A 32 -36.94 34.17 3.60
CA ALA A 32 -36.99 32.73 3.45
C ALA A 32 -35.75 31.92 3.87
N GLU A 33 -35.93 31.09 4.89
CA GLU A 33 -35.15 29.88 5.10
C GLU A 33 -35.25 28.99 3.86
N ASN A 34 -34.29 29.10 2.95
CA ASN A 34 -33.96 28.01 2.04
C ASN A 34 -33.24 26.94 2.86
N SER A 35 -34.02 26.01 3.40
CA SER A 35 -33.56 24.71 3.85
C SER A 35 -32.88 24.01 2.67
N ARG A 36 -31.56 24.20 2.55
CA ARG A 36 -30.72 23.36 1.70
C ARG A 36 -30.81 21.96 2.28
N LEU A 37 -31.71 21.15 1.71
CA LEU A 37 -31.57 19.70 1.69
C LEU A 37 -30.13 19.41 1.31
N ASN A 38 -29.32 18.96 2.28
CA ASN A 38 -28.03 18.36 2.01
C ASN A 38 -28.30 17.10 1.18
N VAL A 39 -28.40 17.27 -0.14
CA VAL A 39 -28.23 16.19 -1.09
C VAL A 39 -26.81 15.71 -0.83
N GLN A 40 -26.69 14.61 -0.11
CA GLN A 40 -25.43 13.93 0.14
C GLN A 40 -24.88 13.57 -1.25
N GLU A 41 -23.93 14.38 -1.74
CA GLU A 41 -23.32 14.16 -3.06
C GLU A 41 -22.84 12.72 -3.11
N THR A 42 -23.43 11.95 -4.02
CA THR A 42 -23.10 10.54 -4.18
C THR A 42 -21.62 10.44 -4.55
N THR A 43 -20.84 9.77 -3.71
CA THR A 43 -19.42 9.58 -3.91
C THR A 43 -19.17 8.98 -5.29
N LYS A 44 -18.47 9.71 -6.17
CA LYS A 44 -18.18 9.17 -7.52
C LYS A 44 -16.97 8.24 -7.48
N THR A 45 -15.87 8.71 -6.90
CA THR A 45 -14.61 7.96 -6.88
C THR A 45 -14.14 7.71 -5.46
N ALA A 46 -14.16 6.45 -5.04
CA ALA A 46 -13.58 6.01 -3.78
C ALA A 46 -12.12 5.57 -3.97
N VAL A 47 -11.22 6.10 -3.15
CA VAL A 47 -9.83 5.66 -3.06
C VAL A 47 -9.66 4.93 -1.73
N LEU A 48 -9.32 3.65 -1.80
CA LEU A 48 -9.12 2.81 -0.63
C LEU A 48 -7.62 2.52 -0.44
N MET A 49 -7.03 3.19 0.54
CA MET A 49 -5.63 3.02 0.95
C MET A 49 -5.49 1.73 1.77
N LEU A 50 -4.64 0.80 1.32
CA LEU A 50 -4.49 -0.52 1.93
C LEU A 50 -3.15 -0.64 2.67
N HIS A 51 -3.20 -1.10 3.92
CA HIS A 51 -2.02 -1.38 4.74
C HIS A 51 -2.23 -2.62 5.61
N HIS A 52 -1.17 -3.25 6.13
CA HIS A 52 -1.34 -4.42 7.01
C HIS A 52 -2.06 -4.10 8.34
N GLY A 53 -1.90 -2.86 8.81
CA GLY A 53 -2.22 -2.49 10.19
C GLY A 53 -1.09 -2.94 11.13
N GLN A 54 -1.11 -2.46 12.38
CA GLN A 54 -0.02 -2.70 13.32
C GLN A 54 -0.53 -2.99 14.73
N PRO A 55 0.17 -3.86 15.47
CA PRO A 55 -0.31 -4.27 16.77
C PRO A 55 -0.06 -3.18 17.81
N ARG A 56 -1.12 -2.82 18.54
CA ARG A 56 -1.03 -1.82 19.63
C ARG A 56 -0.81 -2.42 21.01
N THR A 57 -1.12 -3.70 21.17
CA THR A 57 -0.97 -4.42 22.44
C THR A 57 -0.41 -5.81 22.18
N PRO A 58 0.20 -6.45 23.19
CA PRO A 58 0.64 -7.84 23.10
C PRO A 58 -0.47 -8.80 22.68
N TYR A 59 -1.71 -8.52 23.09
CA TYR A 59 -2.89 -9.31 22.69
C TYR A 59 -3.16 -9.22 21.18
N TYR A 60 -3.22 -8.00 20.63
CA TYR A 60 -3.42 -7.80 19.19
C TYR A 60 -2.23 -8.31 18.38
N ALA A 61 -1.00 -8.13 18.88
CA ALA A 61 0.21 -8.68 18.27
C ALA A 61 0.12 -10.19 18.07
N LYS A 62 -0.34 -10.94 19.07
CA LYS A 62 -0.51 -12.39 18.94
C LYS A 62 -1.53 -12.77 17.86
N LYS A 63 -2.65 -12.04 17.77
CA LYS A 63 -3.66 -12.26 16.73
C LYS A 63 -3.10 -11.95 15.34
N HIS A 64 -2.48 -10.77 15.17
CA HIS A 64 -1.79 -10.37 13.94
C HIS A 64 -0.75 -11.39 13.51
N LEU A 65 0.09 -11.90 14.43
CA LEU A 65 1.11 -12.90 14.10
C LEU A 65 0.48 -14.19 13.56
N ALA A 66 -0.62 -14.64 14.17
CA ALA A 66 -1.31 -15.85 13.72
C ALA A 66 -1.93 -15.67 12.32
N GLU A 67 -2.54 -14.51 12.06
CA GLU A 67 -3.11 -14.15 10.76
C GLU A 67 -2.02 -13.91 9.70
N GLY A 68 -0.95 -13.21 10.05
CA GLY A 68 0.23 -13.00 9.22
C GLY A 68 0.87 -14.33 8.81
N ALA A 69 1.10 -15.22 9.78
CA ALA A 69 1.62 -16.56 9.51
C ALA A 69 0.65 -17.41 8.65
N HIS A 70 -0.66 -17.25 8.82
CA HIS A 70 -1.67 -17.93 7.99
C HIS A 70 -1.50 -17.56 6.51
N TYR A 71 -1.41 -16.27 6.19
CA TYR A 71 -1.24 -15.83 4.81
C TYR A 71 0.18 -16.06 4.27
N TYR A 72 1.19 -15.87 5.12
CA TYR A 72 2.60 -16.00 4.73
C TYR A 72 2.99 -17.46 4.44
N TYR A 73 2.67 -18.38 5.34
CA TYR A 73 3.02 -19.79 5.19
C TYR A 73 1.93 -20.61 4.50
N LYS A 74 0.77 -20.01 4.21
CA LYS A 74 -0.41 -20.70 3.65
C LYS A 74 -0.86 -21.90 4.52
N LEU A 75 -0.73 -21.75 5.83
CA LEU A 75 -1.13 -22.75 6.82
C LEU A 75 -2.52 -22.44 7.37
N PRO A 76 -3.35 -23.43 7.75
CA PRO A 76 -4.66 -23.17 8.35
C PRO A 76 -4.58 -22.26 9.60
N LEU A 77 -5.53 -21.34 9.75
CA LEU A 77 -5.53 -20.35 10.84
C LEU A 77 -5.53 -20.99 12.23
N TRP A 78 -6.22 -22.12 12.41
CA TRP A 78 -6.22 -22.85 13.68
C TRP A 78 -4.81 -23.32 14.07
N LEU A 79 -4.02 -23.76 13.08
CA LEU A 79 -2.67 -24.27 13.28
C LEU A 79 -1.73 -23.11 13.60
N THR A 80 -1.77 -22.03 12.83
CA THR A 80 -0.92 -20.86 13.08
C THR A 80 -1.27 -20.19 14.41
N SER A 81 -2.54 -20.15 14.80
CA SER A 81 -2.98 -19.66 16.11
C SER A 81 -2.43 -20.53 17.25
N HIS A 82 -2.46 -21.85 17.09
CA HIS A 82 -1.91 -22.78 18.07
C HIS A 82 -0.39 -22.63 18.19
N MET A 83 0.34 -22.62 17.07
CA MET A 83 1.79 -22.45 17.05
C MET A 83 2.22 -21.09 17.63
N THR A 84 1.53 -20.01 17.26
CA THR A 84 1.80 -18.67 17.78
C THR A 84 1.59 -18.62 19.30
N ARG A 85 0.54 -19.27 19.82
CA ARG A 85 0.33 -19.39 21.28
C ARG A 85 1.46 -20.14 21.99
N LEU A 86 1.98 -21.21 21.38
CA LEU A 86 3.08 -21.99 21.95
C LEU A 86 4.40 -21.21 21.94
N HIS A 87 4.67 -20.46 20.87
CA HIS A 87 5.91 -19.69 20.71
C HIS A 87 5.88 -18.30 21.36
N TRP A 88 4.70 -17.75 21.68
CA TRP A 88 4.56 -16.41 22.25
C TRP A 88 5.41 -16.15 23.50
N PRO A 89 5.51 -17.06 24.49
CA PRO A 89 6.38 -16.85 25.65
C PRO A 89 7.88 -16.72 25.30
N LEU A 90 8.29 -17.27 24.16
CA LEU A 90 9.66 -17.21 23.65
C LEU A 90 9.90 -15.95 22.80
N ALA A 91 8.85 -15.25 22.37
CA ALA A 91 8.91 -14.05 21.54
C ALA A 91 9.22 -12.78 22.35
N LYS A 92 10.20 -12.84 23.28
CA LYS A 92 10.60 -11.71 24.14
C LYS A 92 10.93 -10.45 23.33
N LYS A 93 11.55 -10.61 22.16
CA LYS A 93 11.85 -9.52 21.22
C LYS A 93 10.59 -8.74 20.82
N VAL A 94 9.53 -9.45 20.41
CA VAL A 94 8.29 -8.82 19.93
C VAL A 94 7.56 -8.16 21.09
N ASN A 95 7.54 -8.78 22.28
CA ASN A 95 6.94 -8.16 23.46
C ASN A 95 7.57 -6.81 23.81
N ILE A 96 8.91 -6.74 23.87
CA ILE A 96 9.63 -5.48 24.14
C ILE A 96 9.29 -4.43 23.08
N CYS A 97 9.35 -4.81 21.79
CA CYS A 97 9.07 -3.88 20.70
C CYS A 97 7.61 -3.39 20.71
N VAL A 98 6.64 -4.23 21.12
CA VAL A 98 5.23 -3.85 21.24
C VAL A 98 4.99 -2.93 22.43
N ASP A 99 5.68 -3.16 23.55
CA ASP A 99 5.60 -2.29 24.72
C ASP A 99 6.16 -0.89 24.40
N ASP A 100 7.27 -0.82 23.66
CA ASP A 100 7.84 0.45 23.19
C ASP A 100 6.93 1.14 22.15
N TYR A 101 6.32 0.36 21.25
CA TYR A 101 5.49 0.89 20.17
C TYR A 101 4.21 1.57 20.68
N LYS A 102 3.76 1.25 21.91
CA LYS A 102 2.64 1.93 22.56
C LYS A 102 2.83 3.46 22.65
N TYR A 103 4.09 3.93 22.68
CA TYR A 103 4.43 5.34 22.79
C TYR A 103 4.62 6.03 21.43
N SER A 104 4.55 5.28 20.33
CA SER A 104 4.65 5.83 18.98
C SER A 104 3.37 6.57 18.55
N GLU A 105 3.51 7.47 17.57
CA GLU A 105 2.39 8.04 16.85
C GLU A 105 1.50 6.95 16.23
N ASN A 106 0.19 7.18 16.30
CA ASN A 106 -0.77 6.20 15.84
C ASN A 106 -0.77 6.13 14.31
N LEU A 107 -0.32 5.01 13.74
CA LEU A 107 -0.35 4.75 12.29
C LEU A 107 -1.72 5.02 11.66
N THR A 108 -2.82 4.67 12.36
CA THR A 108 -4.18 4.94 11.88
C THR A 108 -4.44 6.44 11.77
N HIS A 109 -3.96 7.24 12.72
CA HIS A 109 -4.07 8.70 12.66
C HIS A 109 -3.26 9.27 11.50
N LEU A 110 -2.05 8.75 11.29
CA LEU A 110 -1.17 9.14 10.18
C LEU A 110 -1.84 8.85 8.83
N ILE A 111 -2.29 7.62 8.59
CA ILE A 111 -2.95 7.25 7.33
C ILE A 111 -4.27 8.01 7.15
N SER A 112 -5.03 8.25 8.22
CA SER A 112 -6.23 9.08 8.18
C SER A 112 -5.91 10.52 7.75
N THR A 113 -4.81 11.08 8.24
CA THR A 113 -4.33 12.41 7.83
C THR A 113 -3.96 12.43 6.34
N TYR A 114 -3.22 11.43 5.86
CA TYR A 114 -2.95 11.29 4.41
C TYR A 114 -4.24 11.14 3.60
N SER A 115 -5.23 10.38 4.08
CA SER A 115 -6.50 10.18 3.39
C SER A 115 -7.24 11.51 3.19
N LYS A 116 -7.31 12.35 4.24
CA LYS A 116 -7.97 13.67 4.18
C LYS A 116 -7.27 14.62 3.21
N ILE A 117 -5.95 14.76 3.34
CA ILE A 117 -5.15 15.64 2.48
C ILE A 117 -5.21 15.17 1.02
N LEU A 118 -5.15 13.86 0.78
CA LEU A 118 -5.26 13.29 -0.55
C LEU A 118 -6.63 13.59 -1.18
N GLN A 119 -7.70 13.52 -0.39
CA GLN A 119 -9.04 13.89 -0.85
C GLN A 119 -9.10 15.34 -1.32
N GLU A 120 -8.54 16.27 -0.54
CA GLU A 120 -8.45 17.69 -0.88
C GLU A 120 -7.67 17.89 -2.18
N TYR A 121 -6.46 17.32 -2.28
CA TYR A 121 -5.64 17.42 -3.48
C TYR A 121 -6.31 16.85 -4.72
N LEU A 122 -7.01 15.72 -4.63
CA LEU A 122 -7.69 15.13 -5.79
C LEU A 122 -8.89 15.96 -6.24
N ASN A 123 -9.64 16.54 -5.30
CA ASN A 123 -10.75 17.43 -5.62
C ASN A 123 -10.27 18.71 -6.32
N GLU A 124 -9.08 19.21 -5.99
CA GLU A 124 -8.46 20.36 -6.66
C GLU A 124 -7.83 19.99 -8.01
N LEU A 125 -7.06 18.89 -8.07
CA LEU A 125 -6.26 18.52 -9.25
C LEU A 125 -7.07 17.86 -10.36
N VAL A 126 -8.19 17.22 -10.04
CA VAL A 126 -9.03 16.49 -11.00
C VAL A 126 -10.52 16.81 -10.80
N PRO A 127 -10.93 18.07 -11.02
CA PRO A 127 -12.29 18.54 -10.71
C PRO A 127 -13.37 17.90 -11.60
N GLU A 128 -12.98 17.24 -12.70
CA GLU A 128 -13.89 16.51 -13.58
C GLU A 128 -14.46 15.25 -12.91
N HIS A 129 -13.70 14.62 -12.00
CA HIS A 129 -14.11 13.43 -11.26
C HIS A 129 -14.81 13.75 -9.92
N ARG A 130 -15.17 15.03 -9.69
CA ARG A 130 -15.88 15.63 -8.54
C ARG A 130 -16.58 14.62 -7.61
N SER A 131 -16.30 14.74 -6.30
CA SER A 131 -16.66 13.82 -5.21
C SER A 131 -15.72 12.62 -5.06
N PHE A 132 -14.47 12.92 -4.69
CA PHE A 132 -13.54 11.92 -4.16
C PHE A 132 -13.85 11.61 -2.70
N TYR A 133 -13.81 10.33 -2.35
CA TYR A 133 -13.79 9.86 -0.98
C TYR A 133 -12.55 9.01 -0.76
N CYS A 134 -11.61 9.53 0.01
CA CYS A 134 -10.38 8.80 0.34
C CYS A 134 -10.50 8.23 1.75
N THR A 135 -10.31 6.92 1.87
CA THR A 135 -10.34 6.23 3.15
C THR A 135 -9.27 5.15 3.19
N HIS A 136 -9.11 4.51 4.34
CA HIS A 136 -8.14 3.45 4.53
C HIS A 136 -8.80 2.18 5.08
N ALA A 137 -8.13 1.06 4.85
CA ALA A 137 -8.47 -0.20 5.49
C ALA A 137 -7.24 -1.04 5.77
N PHE A 138 -7.34 -1.86 6.80
CA PHE A 138 -6.27 -2.72 7.24
C PHE A 138 -6.58 -4.19 6.97
N LEU A 139 -5.50 -4.93 6.74
CA LEU A 139 -5.55 -6.38 6.58
C LEU A 139 -5.87 -7.10 7.89
N TYR A 140 -5.27 -6.65 8.99
CA TYR A 140 -5.28 -7.31 10.31
C TYR A 140 -5.77 -6.41 11.45
N ASP A 141 -6.18 -5.18 11.15
CA ASP A 141 -6.63 -4.16 12.12
C ASP A 141 -7.97 -3.54 11.68
N GLU A 142 -8.57 -2.68 12.51
CA GLU A 142 -9.78 -1.95 12.18
C GLU A 142 -9.46 -0.53 11.65
N PRO A 143 -10.16 -0.04 10.60
CA PRO A 143 -11.26 -0.72 9.89
C PRO A 143 -10.77 -1.80 8.91
N ALA A 144 -11.37 -2.99 8.96
CA ALA A 144 -10.96 -4.12 8.12
C ALA A 144 -11.35 -3.95 6.65
N ILE A 145 -10.52 -4.44 5.72
CA ILE A 145 -10.74 -4.37 4.25
C ILE A 145 -12.16 -4.78 3.83
N PRO A 146 -12.70 -5.96 4.24
CA PRO A 146 -14.04 -6.38 3.80
C PRO A 146 -15.14 -5.43 4.28
N LYS A 147 -15.05 -4.96 5.52
CA LYS A 147 -16.02 -4.05 6.15
C LYS A 147 -16.03 -2.68 5.48
N THR A 148 -14.86 -2.13 5.18
CA THR A 148 -14.76 -0.85 4.47
C THR A 148 -15.30 -0.97 3.04
N ILE A 149 -15.04 -2.06 2.34
CA ILE A 149 -15.60 -2.31 1.00
C ILE A 149 -17.14 -2.40 1.05
N SER A 150 -17.71 -3.11 2.03
CA SER A 150 -19.16 -3.17 2.22
C SER A 150 -19.78 -1.78 2.41
N GLU A 151 -19.13 -0.93 3.21
CA GLU A 151 -19.59 0.43 3.44
C GLU A 151 -19.51 1.28 2.17
N LEU A 152 -18.43 1.19 1.40
CA LEU A 152 -18.28 1.89 0.12
C LEU A 152 -19.32 1.45 -0.92
N ILE A 153 -19.62 0.16 -1.00
CA ILE A 153 -20.69 -0.38 -1.85
C ILE A 153 -22.06 0.16 -1.40
N ARG A 154 -22.31 0.22 -0.09
CA ARG A 154 -23.56 0.75 0.49
C ARG A 154 -23.75 2.23 0.18
N GLN A 155 -22.68 3.00 0.16
CA GLN A 155 -22.67 4.42 -0.20
C GLN A 155 -22.90 4.69 -1.70
N GLY A 156 -22.86 3.66 -2.55
CA GLY A 156 -23.15 3.79 -3.97
C GLY A 156 -22.02 4.43 -4.78
N MET A 157 -20.76 4.10 -4.46
CA MET A 157 -19.61 4.55 -5.25
C MET A 157 -19.72 4.13 -6.73
N GLN A 158 -19.21 4.94 -7.66
CA GLN A 158 -19.16 4.61 -9.10
C GLN A 158 -17.80 4.04 -9.54
N ARG A 159 -16.75 4.32 -8.77
CA ARG A 159 -15.40 3.83 -9.03
C ARG A 159 -14.68 3.54 -7.72
N LEU A 160 -14.00 2.41 -7.66
CA LEU A 160 -13.10 2.03 -6.58
C LEU A 160 -11.66 1.94 -7.09
N ILE A 161 -10.75 2.63 -6.42
CA ILE A 161 -9.30 2.54 -6.64
C ILE A 161 -8.67 1.94 -5.39
N LEU A 162 -8.12 0.73 -5.51
CA LEU A 162 -7.34 0.08 -4.47
C LEU A 162 -5.89 0.57 -4.53
N LEU A 163 -5.42 1.25 -3.47
CA LEU A 163 -4.08 1.81 -3.36
C LEU A 163 -3.30 1.21 -2.16
N PRO A 164 -2.54 0.12 -2.38
CA PRO A 164 -1.57 -0.39 -1.41
C PRO A 164 -0.49 0.66 -1.06
N LEU A 165 -0.26 0.85 0.24
CA LEU A 165 0.77 1.77 0.77
C LEU A 165 2.17 1.14 0.83
N TYR A 166 2.38 0.05 0.08
CA TYR A 166 3.69 -0.56 -0.13
C TYR A 166 4.15 -0.26 -1.56
N PRO A 167 5.27 0.46 -1.75
CA PRO A 167 5.75 0.80 -3.08
C PRO A 167 6.15 -0.42 -3.91
N HIS A 168 6.81 -1.37 -3.26
CA HIS A 168 7.36 -2.58 -3.84
C HIS A 168 6.34 -3.71 -3.73
N TYR A 169 6.01 -4.33 -4.86
CA TYR A 169 5.01 -5.39 -4.88
C TYR A 169 5.56 -6.69 -4.32
N SER A 170 4.90 -7.20 -3.27
CA SER A 170 5.10 -8.55 -2.74
C SER A 170 3.77 -9.31 -2.75
N CYS A 171 3.80 -10.60 -3.07
CA CYS A 171 2.62 -11.46 -2.97
C CYS A 171 2.03 -11.52 -1.56
N PHE A 172 2.88 -11.34 -0.54
CA PHE A 172 2.49 -11.44 0.87
C PHE A 172 1.99 -10.12 1.45
N GLN A 173 2.39 -9.00 0.84
CA GLN A 173 1.91 -7.68 1.20
C GLN A 173 0.74 -7.28 0.30
N THR A 174 1.04 -6.50 -0.75
CA THR A 174 0.07 -6.04 -1.74
C THR A 174 -0.78 -7.17 -2.31
N GLY A 175 -0.18 -8.31 -2.67
CA GLY A 175 -0.93 -9.44 -3.23
C GLY A 175 -2.03 -9.97 -2.32
N THR A 176 -1.74 -10.16 -1.02
CA THR A 176 -2.72 -10.62 -0.02
C THR A 176 -3.84 -9.61 0.18
N MET A 177 -3.51 -8.33 0.34
CA MET A 177 -4.51 -7.27 0.53
C MET A 177 -5.45 -7.15 -0.67
N LEU A 178 -4.91 -7.20 -1.89
CA LEU A 178 -5.71 -7.18 -3.11
C LEU A 178 -6.58 -8.44 -3.26
N ASN A 179 -6.06 -9.62 -2.90
CA ASN A 179 -6.85 -10.86 -2.92
C ASN A 179 -8.05 -10.78 -1.97
N ILE A 180 -7.88 -10.21 -0.77
CA ILE A 180 -8.94 -10.07 0.22
C ILE A 180 -9.94 -8.99 -0.21
N ALA A 181 -9.47 -7.87 -0.77
CA ALA A 181 -10.33 -6.85 -1.33
C ALA A 181 -11.20 -7.41 -2.46
N VAL A 182 -10.59 -8.13 -3.40
CA VAL A 182 -11.31 -8.76 -4.52
C VAL A 182 -12.29 -9.82 -4.04
N ASN A 183 -11.92 -10.65 -3.06
CA ASN A 183 -12.85 -11.63 -2.49
C ASN A 183 -14.05 -10.95 -1.82
N ALA A 184 -13.83 -9.89 -1.06
CA ALA A 184 -14.92 -9.11 -0.45
C ALA A 184 -15.83 -8.43 -1.48
N LEU A 185 -15.27 -7.98 -2.61
CA LEU A 185 -16.03 -7.48 -3.75
C LEU A 185 -16.85 -8.59 -4.39
N ASP A 186 -16.26 -9.75 -4.62
CA ASP A 186 -16.90 -10.87 -5.31
C ASP A 186 -18.06 -11.49 -4.51
N GLU A 187 -17.93 -11.56 -3.18
CA GLU A 187 -19.00 -12.03 -2.29
C GLU A 187 -20.24 -11.12 -2.32
N GLN A 188 -20.08 -9.83 -2.63
CA GLN A 188 -21.14 -8.82 -2.51
C GLN A 188 -21.68 -8.33 -3.86
N THR A 189 -21.02 -8.66 -4.97
CA THR A 189 -21.31 -8.11 -6.30
C THR A 189 -21.18 -9.17 -7.37
N LYS A 190 -21.73 -8.92 -8.56
CA LYS A 190 -21.55 -9.76 -9.75
C LYS A 190 -20.85 -8.97 -10.86
N PRO A 191 -20.10 -9.62 -11.77
CA PRO A 191 -19.54 -8.93 -12.92
C PRO A 191 -20.68 -8.40 -13.80
N LEU A 192 -20.49 -7.22 -14.38
CA LEU A 192 -21.42 -6.68 -15.36
C LEU A 192 -21.36 -7.54 -16.62
N SER A 193 -22.53 -7.88 -17.16
CA SER A 193 -22.67 -8.66 -18.38
C SER A 193 -23.33 -7.77 -19.43
N GLU A 194 -22.57 -7.42 -20.48
CA GLU A 194 -23.07 -6.70 -21.65
C GLU A 194 -22.93 -7.62 -22.86
N ASP A 195 -24.03 -7.90 -23.58
CA ASP A 195 -24.04 -8.70 -24.81
C ASP A 195 -23.34 -10.08 -24.72
N GLY A 196 -23.41 -10.72 -23.54
CA GLY A 196 -22.77 -12.02 -23.28
C GLY A 196 -21.29 -11.95 -22.91
N ILE A 197 -20.68 -10.75 -22.93
CA ILE A 197 -19.32 -10.49 -22.47
C ILE A 197 -19.36 -10.04 -21.01
N HIS A 198 -18.63 -10.74 -20.15
CA HIS A 198 -18.50 -10.37 -18.75
C HIS A 198 -17.32 -9.42 -18.53
N LEU A 199 -17.62 -8.15 -18.24
CA LEU A 199 -16.65 -7.15 -17.85
C LEU A 199 -16.27 -7.34 -16.38
N MET A 200 -15.13 -8.01 -16.15
CA MET A 200 -14.71 -8.38 -14.79
C MET A 200 -14.38 -7.17 -13.90
N ASP A 201 -13.91 -6.07 -14.49
CA ASP A 201 -13.57 -4.83 -13.78
C ASP A 201 -14.80 -3.96 -13.49
N TYR A 202 -15.96 -4.25 -14.09
CA TYR A 202 -17.25 -3.62 -13.78
C TYR A 202 -18.09 -4.55 -12.90
N ARG A 203 -18.54 -4.03 -11.76
CA ARG A 203 -19.28 -4.79 -10.75
C ARG A 203 -20.65 -4.19 -10.55
N VAL A 204 -21.64 -5.05 -10.36
CA VAL A 204 -23.02 -4.67 -10.04
C VAL A 204 -23.36 -5.26 -8.68
N ARG A 205 -23.87 -4.43 -7.78
CA ARG A 205 -24.37 -4.91 -6.49
C ARG A 205 -25.61 -5.78 -6.72
N THR A 206 -25.64 -6.96 -6.10
CA THR A 206 -26.79 -7.86 -6.19
C THR A 206 -28.07 -7.16 -5.73
N MET A 207 -29.13 -7.23 -6.53
CA MET A 207 -30.42 -6.55 -6.30
C MET A 207 -30.34 -5.00 -6.28
N SER A 208 -29.40 -4.42 -7.04
CA SER A 208 -29.29 -2.97 -7.23
C SER A 208 -28.88 -2.63 -8.67
N HIS A 209 -29.29 -1.46 -9.15
CA HIS A 209 -28.85 -0.92 -10.45
C HIS A 209 -27.51 -0.16 -10.38
N VAL A 210 -26.88 -0.10 -9.20
CA VAL A 210 -25.60 0.59 -9.03
C VAL A 210 -24.47 -0.32 -9.55
N SER A 211 -23.90 0.09 -10.68
CA SER A 211 -22.65 -0.46 -11.21
C SER A 211 -21.47 0.43 -10.82
N PHE A 212 -20.31 -0.18 -10.62
CA PHE A 212 -19.09 0.54 -10.35
C PHE A 212 -17.88 -0.17 -10.95
N ARG A 213 -16.86 0.61 -11.30
CA ARG A 213 -15.61 0.08 -11.83
C ARG A 213 -14.58 -0.11 -10.73
N CYS A 214 -13.93 -1.27 -10.68
CA CYS A 214 -12.82 -1.56 -9.78
C CYS A 214 -11.49 -1.46 -10.51
N SER A 215 -10.49 -0.88 -9.87
CA SER A 215 -9.13 -0.78 -10.40
C SER A 215 -8.11 -0.70 -9.27
N THR A 216 -6.83 -0.89 -9.58
CA THR A 216 -5.76 -0.82 -8.57
C THR A 216 -4.51 -0.16 -9.12
N ILE A 217 -3.73 0.44 -8.21
CA ILE A 217 -2.35 0.86 -8.43
C ILE A 217 -1.49 -0.13 -7.63
N ASP A 218 -1.15 -1.27 -8.22
CA ASP A 218 -0.54 -2.41 -7.51
C ASP A 218 0.91 -2.17 -7.07
N ARG A 219 1.64 -1.31 -7.77
CA ARG A 219 3.04 -1.00 -7.46
C ARG A 219 3.41 0.39 -7.94
N TRP A 220 4.36 0.99 -7.25
CA TRP A 220 4.81 2.34 -7.54
C TRP A 220 6.27 2.58 -7.10
N SER A 221 7.06 1.51 -6.97
CA SER A 221 8.51 1.51 -6.66
C SER A 221 9.37 2.45 -7.51
N ASN A 222 8.92 2.75 -8.72
CA ASN A 222 9.60 3.60 -9.70
C ASN A 222 9.12 5.06 -9.67
N HIS A 223 8.19 5.41 -8.78
CA HIS A 223 7.63 6.74 -8.69
C HIS A 223 8.65 7.73 -8.11
N PRO A 224 8.85 8.91 -8.74
CA PRO A 224 9.83 9.90 -8.29
C PRO A 224 9.63 10.35 -6.84
N ALA A 225 8.40 10.35 -6.33
CA ALA A 225 8.10 10.74 -4.95
C ALA A 225 8.90 9.93 -3.89
N ILE A 226 9.16 8.64 -4.13
CA ILE A 226 9.95 7.81 -3.20
C ILE A 226 11.40 8.28 -3.17
N VAL A 227 11.98 8.48 -4.35
CA VAL A 227 13.36 8.94 -4.49
C VAL A 227 13.50 10.33 -3.88
N ASN A 228 12.57 11.24 -4.18
CA ASN A 228 12.57 12.60 -3.64
C ASN A 228 12.41 12.63 -2.11
N LEU A 229 11.55 11.77 -1.54
CA LEU A 229 11.41 11.62 -0.10
C LEU A 229 12.77 11.28 0.54
N TRP A 230 13.39 10.19 0.06
CA TRP A 230 14.64 9.70 0.65
C TRP A 230 15.82 10.62 0.37
N TYR A 231 15.89 11.22 -0.82
CA TYR A 231 16.91 12.19 -1.19
C TYR A 231 16.91 13.38 -0.22
N ASN A 232 15.74 13.97 0.04
CA ASN A 232 15.62 15.11 0.96
C ASN A 232 16.09 14.78 2.38
N LEU A 233 15.81 13.56 2.86
CA LEU A 233 16.24 13.10 4.18
C LEU A 233 17.75 12.79 4.20
N LEU A 234 18.27 12.20 3.13
CA LEU A 234 19.68 11.82 3.01
C LEU A 234 20.60 13.02 2.85
N CYS A 235 20.19 14.09 2.15
CA CYS A 235 21.00 15.31 2.03
C CYS A 235 21.36 15.92 3.40
N ALA A 236 20.50 15.74 4.40
CA ALA A 236 20.76 16.19 5.76
C ALA A 236 21.68 15.22 6.53
N GLY A 237 21.46 13.91 6.41
CA GLY A 237 22.19 12.90 7.19
C GLY A 237 23.55 12.50 6.63
N LEU A 238 23.72 12.47 5.30
CA LEU A 238 24.84 11.79 4.65
C LEU A 238 26.21 12.47 4.83
N LYS A 239 26.25 13.73 5.28
CA LYS A 239 27.49 14.52 5.37
C LYS A 239 28.51 13.92 6.36
N ASP A 240 28.03 13.24 7.39
CA ASP A 240 28.87 12.71 8.46
C ASP A 240 29.20 11.22 8.29
N HIS A 241 28.68 10.58 7.24
CA HIS A 241 28.73 9.13 7.03
C HIS A 241 29.58 8.75 5.82
N ASP A 242 30.24 7.60 5.92
CA ASP A 242 31.16 7.09 4.90
C ASP A 242 30.54 6.00 4.01
N SER A 243 29.36 5.51 4.38
CA SER A 243 28.68 4.38 3.74
C SER A 243 27.18 4.39 4.03
N LEU A 244 26.42 3.79 3.12
CA LEU A 244 24.97 3.67 3.21
C LEU A 244 24.55 2.20 3.26
N LEU A 245 23.64 1.85 4.16
CA LEU A 245 23.03 0.53 4.22
C LEU A 245 21.52 0.64 4.06
N PHE A 246 21.02 0.29 2.88
CA PHE A 246 19.60 0.12 2.68
C PHE A 246 19.13 -1.16 3.38
N VAL A 247 18.01 -1.08 4.09
CA VAL A 247 17.39 -2.22 4.74
C VAL A 247 15.94 -2.37 4.30
N ALA A 248 15.53 -3.61 4.05
CA ALA A 248 14.16 -3.95 3.69
C ALA A 248 13.75 -5.29 4.33
N PRO A 249 12.46 -5.51 4.61
CA PRO A 249 12.00 -6.78 5.14
C PRO A 249 12.17 -7.89 4.08
N GLN A 250 12.64 -9.05 4.50
CA GLN A 250 12.77 -10.19 3.60
C GLN A 250 11.39 -10.73 3.22
N MET A 251 11.17 -11.00 1.93
CA MET A 251 10.00 -11.74 1.45
C MET A 251 10.42 -13.14 1.00
N ARG A 252 9.61 -14.17 1.27
CA ARG A 252 9.92 -15.56 0.91
C ARG A 252 8.78 -16.21 0.16
N GLY A 253 9.10 -17.20 -0.66
CA GLY A 253 8.09 -17.93 -1.41
C GLY A 253 7.73 -17.22 -2.71
N TYR A 254 6.43 -17.10 -2.98
CA TYR A 254 5.95 -16.62 -4.28
C TYR A 254 6.37 -15.16 -4.54
N ASN A 255 6.97 -14.94 -5.71
CA ASN A 255 7.42 -13.63 -6.19
C ASN A 255 8.42 -12.89 -5.26
N SER A 256 9.17 -13.60 -4.42
CA SER A 256 10.21 -12.96 -3.58
C SER A 256 11.29 -12.28 -4.41
N SER A 257 11.71 -12.90 -5.54
CA SER A 257 12.71 -12.33 -6.43
C SER A 257 12.23 -11.06 -7.15
N GLY A 258 10.93 -10.95 -7.47
CA GLY A 258 10.34 -9.74 -8.02
C GLY A 258 10.41 -8.58 -7.04
N TYR A 259 10.01 -8.81 -5.78
CA TYR A 259 10.13 -7.84 -4.70
C TYR A 259 11.59 -7.38 -4.50
N THR A 260 12.53 -8.32 -4.42
CA THR A 260 13.96 -8.01 -4.28
C THR A 260 14.49 -7.12 -5.41
N ARG A 261 14.08 -7.40 -6.66
CA ARG A 261 14.46 -6.59 -7.83
C ARG A 261 13.88 -5.18 -7.79
N GLU A 262 12.62 -5.03 -7.36
CA GLU A 262 12.00 -3.71 -7.24
C GLU A 262 12.65 -2.87 -6.15
N VAL A 263 12.96 -3.46 -4.99
CA VAL A 263 13.69 -2.78 -3.92
C VAL A 263 15.08 -2.37 -4.40
N TRP A 264 15.80 -3.29 -5.07
CA TRP A 264 17.11 -2.99 -5.65
C TRP A 264 17.04 -1.82 -6.65
N ALA A 265 16.03 -1.82 -7.54
CA ALA A 265 15.83 -0.74 -8.50
C ALA A 265 15.57 0.61 -7.82
N THR A 266 14.78 0.65 -6.75
CA THR A 266 14.58 1.87 -5.96
C THR A 266 15.88 2.35 -5.32
N CYS A 267 16.68 1.45 -4.74
CA CYS A 267 17.98 1.79 -4.16
C CYS A 267 18.92 2.37 -5.22
N TYR A 268 19.03 1.70 -6.37
CA TYR A 268 19.90 2.13 -7.46
C TYR A 268 19.49 3.50 -8.01
N ARG A 269 18.20 3.74 -8.24
CA ARG A 269 17.69 5.05 -8.69
C ARG A 269 17.96 6.17 -7.68
N LEU A 270 17.86 5.88 -6.39
CA LEU A 270 18.18 6.86 -5.35
C LEU A 270 19.67 7.20 -5.36
N MET A 271 20.54 6.21 -5.54
CA MET A 271 21.98 6.43 -5.61
C MET A 271 22.43 7.16 -6.87
N GLU A 272 21.78 6.89 -8.00
CA GLU A 272 21.93 7.67 -9.24
C GLU A 272 21.55 9.15 -9.01
N TYR A 273 20.42 9.40 -8.33
CA TYR A 273 19.98 10.76 -8.00
C TYR A 273 20.91 11.48 -7.01
N LEU A 274 21.58 10.71 -6.14
CA LEU A 274 22.65 11.19 -5.26
C LEU A 274 24.00 11.29 -5.96
N ASN A 275 24.11 11.03 -7.27
CA ASN A 275 25.36 11.05 -8.02
C ASN A 275 26.46 10.15 -7.40
N GLU A 276 26.07 8.98 -6.88
CA GLU A 276 26.97 7.95 -6.32
C GLU A 276 27.96 8.50 -5.26
N VAL A 277 27.52 9.43 -4.40
CA VAL A 277 28.38 10.10 -3.40
C VAL A 277 29.06 9.13 -2.43
N VAL A 278 28.37 8.07 -2.00
CA VAL A 278 28.91 7.10 -1.05
C VAL A 278 28.69 5.66 -1.52
N PRO A 279 29.59 4.72 -1.14
CA PRO A 279 29.33 3.30 -1.35
C PRO A 279 28.12 2.84 -0.54
N TRP A 280 27.34 1.93 -1.12
CA TRP A 280 26.13 1.44 -0.50
C TRP A 280 25.99 -0.08 -0.58
N LYS A 281 25.20 -0.65 0.33
CA LYS A 281 24.78 -2.06 0.32
C LYS A 281 23.30 -2.20 0.65
N LEU A 282 22.72 -3.35 0.28
CA LEU A 282 21.36 -3.73 0.62
C LEU A 282 21.39 -4.93 1.57
N ALA A 283 20.64 -4.84 2.67
CA ALA A 283 20.47 -5.91 3.64
C ALA A 283 18.99 -6.23 3.88
N TRP A 284 18.73 -7.47 4.26
CA TRP A 284 17.39 -7.96 4.59
C TRP A 284 17.29 -8.35 6.05
N TYR A 285 16.18 -7.98 6.67
CA TYR A 285 15.81 -8.39 8.01
C TYR A 285 14.49 -9.17 7.99
N SER A 286 14.30 -10.05 8.98
CA SER A 286 13.00 -10.71 9.16
C SER A 286 12.00 -9.70 9.70
N GLY A 287 10.86 -9.56 9.01
CA GLY A 287 9.70 -8.82 9.53
C GLY A 287 9.26 -9.38 10.88
N TRP A 288 8.58 -8.55 11.68
CA TRP A 288 8.10 -8.98 13.00
C TRP A 288 7.02 -10.07 12.89
N ASP A 289 6.30 -10.09 11.77
CA ASP A 289 5.26 -11.03 11.38
C ASP A 289 5.81 -12.35 10.78
N GLN A 290 7.13 -12.47 10.71
CA GLN A 290 7.81 -13.64 10.15
C GLN A 290 8.58 -14.39 11.24
N TRP A 291 8.80 -15.69 11.01
CA TRP A 291 9.62 -16.47 11.93
C TRP A 291 11.10 -16.09 11.75
N PRO A 292 11.87 -16.02 12.86
CA PRO A 292 13.27 -15.67 12.81
C PRO A 292 14.05 -16.68 11.98
N THR A 293 14.91 -16.18 11.12
CA THR A 293 15.52 -17.00 10.09
C THR A 293 16.76 -16.32 9.54
N THR A 294 17.76 -17.13 9.17
CA THR A 294 19.02 -16.63 8.63
C THR A 294 18.83 -16.19 7.18
N THR A 295 19.33 -15.00 6.87
CA THR A 295 19.38 -14.46 5.51
C THR A 295 20.83 -14.40 5.07
N LEU A 296 21.09 -14.75 3.81
CA LEU A 296 22.44 -14.68 3.24
C LEU A 296 22.95 -13.23 3.23
N GLU A 297 22.07 -12.27 3.02
CA GLU A 297 22.38 -10.83 2.98
C GLU A 297 21.81 -10.13 4.24
N SER A 298 22.18 -10.62 5.42
CA SER A 298 21.73 -10.03 6.70
C SER A 298 22.39 -8.68 6.98
N ILE A 299 21.74 -7.85 7.80
CA ILE A 299 22.30 -6.55 8.26
C ILE A 299 23.71 -6.74 8.82
N LYS A 300 23.91 -7.72 9.71
CA LYS A 300 25.22 -7.99 10.34
C LYS A 300 26.29 -8.36 9.33
N LEU A 301 25.95 -9.16 8.31
CA LEU A 301 26.91 -9.57 7.29
C LEU A 301 27.28 -8.40 6.37
N GLN A 302 26.30 -7.58 5.96
CA GLN A 302 26.59 -6.42 5.12
C GLN A 302 27.41 -5.35 5.86
N LEU A 303 27.12 -5.12 7.15
CA LEU A 303 27.94 -4.27 8.00
C LEU A 303 29.36 -4.82 8.18
N TYR A 304 29.51 -6.13 8.35
CA TYR A 304 30.84 -6.76 8.38
C TYR A 304 31.63 -6.46 7.09
N PHE A 305 31.00 -6.57 5.92
CA PHE A 305 31.66 -6.23 4.65
C PHE A 305 32.02 -4.75 4.53
N LEU A 306 31.16 -3.83 4.97
CA LEU A 306 31.48 -2.39 4.99
C LEU A 306 32.67 -2.10 5.91
N ARG A 307 32.68 -2.67 7.12
CA ARG A 307 33.76 -2.51 8.10
C ARG A 307 35.09 -3.09 7.60
N ARG A 308 35.05 -4.19 6.84
CA ARG A 308 36.24 -4.77 6.20
C ARG A 308 36.90 -3.80 5.21
N GLU A 309 36.09 -3.00 4.50
CA GLU A 309 36.54 -1.94 3.60
C GLU A 309 36.84 -0.62 4.35
N ARG A 310 37.02 -0.65 5.68
CA ARG A 310 37.30 0.50 6.55
C ARG A 310 36.21 1.57 6.55
N ARG A 311 34.95 1.17 6.33
CA ARG A 311 33.77 2.04 6.48
C ARG A 311 33.12 1.76 7.83
N TYR A 312 33.14 2.75 8.73
CA TYR A 312 32.69 2.61 10.11
C TYR A 312 31.49 3.49 10.43
N ARG A 313 31.28 4.57 9.67
CA ARG A 313 30.17 5.49 9.85
C ARG A 313 29.07 5.20 8.84
N THR A 314 28.34 4.11 9.08
CA THR A 314 27.25 3.67 8.22
C THR A 314 25.92 4.30 8.62
N LEU A 315 25.23 4.90 7.66
CA LEU A 315 23.84 5.34 7.79
C LEU A 315 22.91 4.24 7.28
N VAL A 316 21.92 3.85 8.08
CA VAL A 316 20.92 2.83 7.75
C VAL A 316 19.63 3.48 7.27
N VAL A 317 19.10 3.01 6.14
CA VAL A 317 17.88 3.56 5.53
C VAL A 317 16.85 2.46 5.28
N PRO A 318 15.67 2.50 5.92
CA PRO A 318 14.59 1.55 5.68
C PRO A 318 13.84 1.87 4.39
N ILE A 319 14.44 1.56 3.24
CA ILE A 319 13.99 1.98 1.90
C ILE A 319 12.55 1.57 1.55
N ALA A 320 12.04 0.49 2.17
CA ALA A 320 10.68 -0.01 1.98
C ALA A 320 9.63 0.69 2.85
N SER A 321 10.05 1.47 3.87
CA SER A 321 9.15 2.13 4.83
C SER A 321 9.02 3.62 4.52
N ILE A 322 7.95 4.00 3.82
CA ILE A 322 7.66 5.40 3.44
C ILE A 322 7.10 6.26 4.59
N MET A 323 6.68 5.62 5.68
CA MET A 323 6.08 6.24 6.86
C MET A 323 6.51 5.46 8.12
N PRO A 324 6.49 6.10 9.30
CA PRO A 324 6.71 5.43 10.57
C PRO A 324 5.84 4.19 10.71
N SER A 325 6.50 3.08 11.04
CA SER A 325 5.93 1.76 11.14
C SER A 325 6.54 1.06 12.36
N PHE A 326 5.86 0.04 12.88
CA PHE A 326 6.42 -0.87 13.89
C PHE A 326 7.83 -1.36 13.51
N GLU A 327 8.09 -1.64 12.23
CA GLU A 327 9.43 -2.02 11.80
C GLU A 327 10.45 -0.89 11.94
N SER A 328 10.12 0.33 11.52
CA SER A 328 11.07 1.45 11.53
C SER A 328 11.31 2.03 12.93
N GLU A 329 10.31 2.03 13.79
CA GLU A 329 10.37 2.73 15.08
C GLU A 329 10.80 1.88 16.26
N THR A 330 10.55 0.57 16.22
CA THR A 330 10.92 -0.32 17.35
C THR A 330 11.78 -1.49 16.91
N LEU A 331 11.38 -2.20 15.85
CA LEU A 331 12.09 -3.41 15.42
C LEU A 331 13.51 -3.12 14.92
N LEU A 332 13.69 -2.15 14.02
CA LEU A 332 14.98 -1.79 13.46
C LEU A 332 15.92 -1.19 14.51
N PRO A 333 15.50 -0.20 15.33
CA PRO A 333 16.31 0.29 16.45
C PRO A 333 16.76 -0.84 17.38
N TYR A 334 15.88 -1.79 17.70
CA TYR A 334 16.23 -2.96 18.50
C TYR A 334 17.28 -3.86 17.82
N ILE A 335 17.17 -4.09 16.50
CA ILE A 335 18.15 -4.89 15.74
C ILE A 335 19.51 -4.17 15.68
N LEU A 336 19.52 -2.84 15.63
CA LEU A 336 20.71 -2.01 15.39
C LEU A 336 21.39 -1.49 16.67
N GLN A 337 20.78 -1.66 17.85
CA GLN A 337 21.19 -1.05 19.13
C GLN A 337 22.70 -1.21 19.46
N ASN A 338 23.33 -2.31 19.05
CA ASN A 338 24.74 -2.61 19.33
C ASN A 338 25.62 -2.66 18.08
N GLU A 339 25.12 -2.17 16.95
CA GLU A 339 25.87 -2.19 15.69
C GLU A 339 26.64 -0.89 15.43
N GLY A 340 26.49 0.14 16.27
CA GLY A 340 27.23 1.40 16.13
C GLY A 340 26.95 2.11 14.81
N VAL A 341 25.68 2.13 14.39
CA VAL A 341 25.20 2.74 13.15
C VAL A 341 24.07 3.72 13.45
N ASP A 342 23.92 4.72 12.60
CA ASP A 342 22.81 5.67 12.70
C ASP A 342 21.65 5.19 11.82
N LEU A 343 20.41 5.33 12.30
CA LEU A 343 19.21 4.96 11.56
C LEU A 343 18.46 6.21 11.12
N LEU A 344 18.17 6.30 9.83
CA LEU A 344 17.30 7.33 9.26
C LEU A 344 15.84 6.87 9.33
N SER A 345 15.05 7.50 10.18
CA SER A 345 13.61 7.21 10.30
C SER A 345 12.79 7.98 9.26
N PRO A 346 11.77 7.36 8.64
CA PRO A 346 10.84 8.09 7.78
C PRO A 346 10.03 9.12 8.60
N PRO A 347 9.67 10.29 8.03
CA PRO A 347 8.87 11.28 8.71
C PRO A 347 7.40 10.86 8.79
N GLY A 348 6.69 11.27 9.84
CA GLY A 348 5.25 11.02 9.99
C GLY A 348 4.42 11.54 8.81
N PHE A 349 4.67 12.78 8.41
CA PHE A 349 4.03 13.37 7.24
C PHE A 349 5.06 13.91 6.26
N SER A 350 4.87 13.62 4.97
CA SER A 350 5.67 14.15 3.89
C SER A 350 4.78 14.72 2.78
N PRO A 351 4.85 16.05 2.52
CA PRO A 351 4.16 16.68 1.41
C PRO A 351 4.53 16.05 0.06
N VAL A 352 5.80 15.64 -0.11
CA VAL A 352 6.29 14.96 -1.32
C VAL A 352 5.52 13.66 -1.55
N MET A 353 5.25 12.91 -0.48
CA MET A 353 4.47 11.67 -0.57
C MET A 353 2.99 11.93 -0.81
N ALA A 354 2.40 12.92 -0.15
CA ALA A 354 1.00 13.29 -0.37
C ALA A 354 0.75 13.71 -1.83
N HIS A 355 1.62 14.56 -2.38
CA HIS A 355 1.59 14.92 -3.80
C HIS A 355 1.84 13.70 -4.71
N GLY A 356 2.78 12.83 -4.34
CA GLY A 356 3.04 11.60 -5.08
C GLY A 356 1.83 10.67 -5.17
N PHE A 357 1.06 10.51 -4.09
CA PHE A 357 -0.19 9.73 -4.12
C PHE A 357 -1.25 10.39 -5.02
N ALA A 358 -1.39 11.71 -4.96
CA ALA A 358 -2.32 12.43 -5.83
C ALA A 358 -1.92 12.29 -7.31
N GLU A 359 -0.64 12.39 -7.62
CA GLU A 359 -0.09 12.19 -8.96
C GLU A 359 -0.32 10.75 -9.47
N LEU A 360 -0.07 9.74 -8.63
CA LEU A 360 -0.34 8.33 -8.96
C LEU A 360 -1.81 8.12 -9.36
N ILE A 361 -2.74 8.65 -8.57
CA ILE A 361 -4.18 8.50 -8.80
C ILE A 361 -4.61 9.30 -10.03
N LYS A 362 -4.12 10.53 -10.19
CA LYS A 362 -4.39 11.35 -11.38
C LYS A 362 -3.93 10.62 -12.65
N ASN A 363 -2.69 10.14 -12.67
CA ASN A 363 -2.16 9.40 -13.81
C ASN A 363 -2.97 8.14 -14.12
N HIS A 364 -3.37 7.40 -13.09
CA HIS A 364 -4.25 6.23 -13.23
C HIS A 364 -5.62 6.59 -13.83
N LEU A 365 -6.22 7.69 -13.38
CA LEU A 365 -7.49 8.18 -13.91
C LEU A 365 -7.40 8.68 -15.37
N MET A 366 -6.26 9.27 -15.75
CA MET A 366 -5.96 9.70 -17.12
C MET A 366 -5.69 8.54 -18.09
N GLY A 367 -5.90 7.29 -17.67
CA GLY A 367 -5.77 6.12 -18.54
C GLY A 367 -4.38 5.49 -18.55
N ARG A 368 -3.50 5.83 -17.59
CA ARG A 368 -2.27 5.06 -17.40
C ARG A 368 -2.64 3.61 -17.13
N ARG A 369 -2.19 2.72 -18.01
CA ARG A 369 -2.50 1.29 -17.90
C ARG A 369 -2.01 0.75 -16.55
N PRO A 370 -2.80 -0.14 -15.90
CA PRO A 370 -2.31 -0.86 -14.73
C PRO A 370 -1.05 -1.65 -15.10
N SER A 371 -0.22 -1.95 -14.11
CA SER A 371 1.04 -2.65 -14.35
C SER A 371 0.79 -3.97 -15.07
N SER A 372 1.41 -4.17 -16.24
CA SER A 372 1.34 -5.46 -16.93
C SER A 372 1.89 -6.59 -16.07
N GLN A 373 2.74 -6.29 -15.06
CA GLN A 373 3.21 -7.27 -14.09
C GLN A 373 2.10 -7.84 -13.21
N LEU A 374 0.97 -7.15 -13.02
CA LEU A 374 -0.17 -7.69 -12.26
C LEU A 374 -0.87 -8.84 -13.01
N SER A 375 -0.84 -8.80 -14.35
CA SER A 375 -1.33 -9.87 -15.22
C SER A 375 -0.41 -11.10 -15.25
N TYR A 376 0.83 -10.97 -14.75
CA TYR A 376 1.78 -12.08 -14.70
C TYR A 376 1.76 -12.76 -13.33
N ARG A 377 1.11 -13.93 -13.24
CA ARG A 377 1.10 -14.75 -12.02
C ARG A 377 2.44 -15.43 -11.78
N CYS A 378 2.71 -15.75 -10.51
CA CYS A 378 3.92 -16.50 -10.13
C CYS A 378 3.90 -17.90 -10.77
N LYS A 379 5.07 -18.38 -11.24
CA LYS A 379 5.22 -19.62 -12.02
C LYS A 379 4.49 -20.86 -11.46
N PHE A 380 4.40 -21.00 -10.13
CA PHE A 380 3.76 -22.14 -9.46
C PHE A 380 2.54 -21.73 -8.60
N CYS A 381 1.83 -20.66 -8.99
CA CYS A 381 0.68 -20.17 -8.22
C CYS A 381 -0.62 -20.89 -8.61
N PHE A 382 -1.12 -21.76 -7.73
CA PHE A 382 -2.40 -22.47 -7.88
C PHE A 382 -3.57 -21.82 -7.12
N SER A 383 -3.39 -20.60 -6.60
CA SER A 383 -4.43 -19.92 -5.82
C SER A 383 -5.53 -19.40 -6.74
N SER A 384 -6.76 -19.87 -6.54
CA SER A 384 -7.97 -19.35 -7.23
C SER A 384 -8.19 -17.87 -6.93
N ARG A 385 -7.86 -17.40 -5.72
CA ARG A 385 -7.95 -15.98 -5.34
C ARG A 385 -7.06 -15.09 -6.22
N CYS A 386 -5.87 -15.55 -6.56
CA CYS A 386 -4.97 -14.80 -7.44
C CYS A 386 -5.50 -14.73 -8.88
N LEU A 387 -6.20 -15.78 -9.33
CA LEU A 387 -6.83 -15.82 -10.65
C LEU A 387 -8.01 -14.83 -10.71
N LEU A 388 -8.88 -14.85 -9.70
CA LEU A 388 -9.99 -13.91 -9.59
C LEU A 388 -9.50 -12.45 -9.53
N ARG A 389 -8.43 -12.21 -8.76
CA ARG A 389 -7.80 -10.89 -8.67
C ARG A 389 -7.20 -10.43 -10.01
N GLU A 390 -6.51 -11.31 -10.73
CA GLU A 390 -6.02 -11.01 -12.08
C GLU A 390 -7.18 -10.63 -13.00
N ALA A 391 -8.24 -11.46 -13.03
CA ALA A 391 -9.41 -11.23 -13.87
C ALA A 391 -10.09 -9.88 -13.57
N MET A 392 -10.28 -9.53 -12.30
CA MET A 392 -10.98 -8.30 -11.90
C MET A 392 -10.13 -7.03 -12.02
N LEU A 393 -8.83 -7.08 -11.70
CA LEU A 393 -8.00 -5.88 -11.58
C LEU A 393 -7.03 -5.66 -12.76
N ALA A 394 -6.78 -6.69 -13.56
CA ALA A 394 -5.97 -6.62 -14.77
C ALA A 394 -6.66 -7.41 -15.90
N PRO A 395 -7.90 -7.04 -16.29
CA PRO A 395 -8.58 -7.71 -17.37
C PRO A 395 -7.73 -7.62 -18.63
N LYS A 396 -7.55 -8.74 -19.33
CA LYS A 396 -6.96 -8.71 -20.66
C LYS A 396 -7.97 -8.00 -21.56
N GLU A 397 -7.60 -6.86 -22.12
CA GLU A 397 -8.28 -6.38 -23.33
C GLU A 397 -8.16 -7.53 -24.34
N MET A 398 -9.29 -8.15 -24.72
CA MET A 398 -9.28 -8.95 -25.94
C MET A 398 -8.88 -7.96 -27.03
N PRO A 399 -7.76 -8.16 -27.74
CA PRO A 399 -7.49 -7.32 -28.88
C PRO A 399 -8.67 -7.50 -29.83
N SER A 400 -9.39 -6.41 -30.10
CA SER A 400 -10.30 -6.28 -31.24
C SER A 400 -9.46 -6.28 -32.52
N ASN A 401 -8.71 -7.35 -32.75
CA ASN A 401 -8.06 -7.60 -34.01
C ASN A 401 -9.05 -8.40 -34.83
N GLU A 402 -9.66 -7.75 -35.83
CA GLU A 402 -10.39 -8.41 -36.92
C GLU A 402 -9.61 -9.61 -37.48
N ILE A 403 -8.27 -9.59 -37.38
CA ILE A 403 -7.36 -10.67 -37.76
C ILE A 403 -7.59 -11.98 -36.96
N PHE A 404 -8.03 -11.93 -35.69
CA PHE A 404 -8.31 -13.15 -34.91
C PHE A 404 -9.69 -13.73 -35.26
N LEU A 405 -10.66 -12.87 -35.59
CA LEU A 405 -11.98 -13.29 -36.08
C LEU A 405 -11.89 -13.82 -37.51
N GLU A 406 -11.07 -13.24 -38.39
CA GLU A 406 -10.82 -13.76 -39.74
C GLU A 406 -10.13 -15.12 -39.71
N ASN A 407 -9.20 -15.37 -38.79
CA ASN A 407 -8.55 -16.67 -38.69
C ASN A 407 -9.50 -17.75 -38.15
N ILE A 408 -10.39 -17.42 -37.21
CA ILE A 408 -11.38 -18.38 -36.69
C ILE A 408 -12.51 -18.63 -37.69
N LEU A 409 -13.05 -17.58 -38.33
CA LEU A 409 -14.10 -17.72 -39.35
C LEU A 409 -13.55 -18.26 -40.69
N GLY A 410 -12.26 -18.03 -40.95
CA GLY A 410 -11.53 -18.61 -42.06
C GLY A 410 -11.35 -20.12 -41.88
N ASP A 411 -10.93 -20.57 -40.70
CA ASP A 411 -10.80 -22.00 -40.39
C ASP A 411 -12.16 -22.71 -40.38
N GLU A 412 -13.24 -22.11 -39.86
CA GLU A 412 -14.59 -22.72 -39.92
C GLU A 412 -15.10 -22.92 -41.35
N LYS A 413 -14.81 -21.98 -42.27
CA LYS A 413 -15.16 -22.13 -43.69
C LYS A 413 -14.32 -23.20 -44.38
N VAL A 414 -13.04 -23.32 -44.04
CA VAL A 414 -12.15 -24.36 -44.58
C VAL A 414 -12.56 -25.75 -44.10
N ILE A 415 -12.95 -25.88 -42.83
CA ILE A 415 -13.45 -27.13 -42.25
C ILE A 415 -14.78 -27.55 -42.90
N GLN A 416 -15.73 -26.62 -43.08
CA GLN A 416 -17.00 -26.92 -43.79
C GLN A 416 -16.83 -27.23 -45.28
N GLN A 417 -15.74 -26.76 -45.91
CA GLN A 417 -15.43 -27.06 -47.31
C GLN A 417 -14.73 -28.41 -47.45
N GLN A 418 -13.91 -28.81 -46.47
CA GLN A 418 -13.32 -30.15 -46.40
C GLN A 418 -14.37 -31.23 -46.07
N GLU A 419 -15.31 -30.96 -45.17
CA GLU A 419 -16.42 -31.89 -44.87
C GLU A 419 -17.36 -32.08 -46.09
N ARG A 420 -17.60 -31.04 -46.90
CA ARG A 420 -18.40 -31.16 -48.13
C ARG A 420 -17.72 -31.98 -49.24
N LEU A 421 -16.39 -32.00 -49.30
CA LEU A 421 -15.62 -32.77 -50.28
C LEU A 421 -15.45 -34.25 -49.89
N GLN A 422 -15.58 -34.58 -48.60
CA GLN A 422 -15.50 -35.96 -48.11
C GLN A 422 -16.82 -36.74 -48.22
N VAL A 423 -17.95 -36.07 -48.47
CA VAL A 423 -19.28 -36.70 -48.63
C VAL A 423 -19.59 -37.05 -50.10
N SER A 424 -18.72 -36.69 -51.04
CA SER A 424 -18.92 -36.93 -52.49
C SER A 424 -17.93 -37.92 -53.13
N ALA A 425 -17.46 -38.93 -52.39
CA ALA A 425 -16.60 -40.01 -52.93
C ALA A 425 -17.23 -41.39 -52.73
#